data_AF-A0A529TS76-F1
#
_entry.id   AF-A0A529TS76-F1
#
_cell.length_a   1.000
_cell.length_b   1.000
_cell.length_c   1.000
_cell.angle_alpha   90.00
_cell.angle_beta   90.00
_cell.angle_gamma   90.00
#
_symmetry.space_group_name_H-M   'P 1'
#
loop_
_entity.id
_entity.type
_entity.pdbx_description
1 polymer ?
#
loop_
_entity_poly.entity_id
_entity_poly.type
_entity_poly.pdbx_seq_one_letter_code
_entity_poly.pdbx_strand_id
1 'polypeptide(L)'
;LAGMAPATLHDWRTWIVRPLLGTRRAALRDMLRHRDIRWIEDPTNVDVRFERPRMRASLAQGEGERRLAEALARSAQAARERHDIGRRAAMLIDAFASRPVPGLIRLDRDFAGHEDGQAAVYVLRILLATVGGMSFLADEARCAELLSRMQLGSLCATLSRTVVDARRTGIFLRRESRNLPVPAPPADNWLWDNRRRITLKDGQGDLVIAPLGPAAAGKAPFSEDVPQSLSRAALAAEPALWSGGKHLDFAGGDAGPQSVSIVPAVAPFARFL
;
A
#
# COMPACT_ATOMS: atom_id res chain seq x y z
N LEU A 1 -1.41 23.96 0.00
CA LEU A 1 -0.72 23.36 1.18
C LEU A 1 -1.56 22.26 1.82
N ALA A 2 -2.88 22.26 1.59
CA ALA A 2 -3.72 21.15 2.01
C ALA A 2 -3.22 19.82 1.42
N GLY A 3 -2.98 18.82 2.27
CA GLY A 3 -2.70 17.43 1.87
C GLY A 3 -1.23 16.97 1.90
N MET A 4 -0.24 17.87 1.94
CA MET A 4 1.17 17.45 1.97
C MET A 4 1.59 16.97 3.38
N ALA A 5 2.31 15.85 3.45
CA ALA A 5 2.85 15.36 4.72
C ALA A 5 4.14 16.14 5.11
N PRO A 6 4.41 16.35 6.41
CA PRO A 6 5.65 17.00 6.88
C PRO A 6 6.91 16.25 6.45
N ALA A 7 6.84 14.93 6.33
CA ALA A 7 7.87 14.08 5.77
C ALA A 7 7.22 13.05 4.85
N THR A 8 7.93 12.64 3.80
CA THR A 8 7.52 11.55 2.91
C THR A 8 8.78 10.80 2.50
N LEU A 9 8.79 9.49 2.66
CA LEU A 9 9.86 8.63 2.18
C LEU A 9 9.53 8.19 0.75
N HIS A 10 10.32 8.68 -0.21
CA HIS A 10 10.21 8.35 -1.62
C HIS A 10 11.06 7.12 -1.95
N ASP A 11 10.44 6.13 -2.61
CA ASP A 11 11.07 4.88 -3.07
C ASP A 11 11.89 4.16 -1.98
N TRP A 12 11.47 4.29 -0.70
CA TRP A 12 12.17 3.72 0.46
C TRP A 12 13.63 4.18 0.62
N ARG A 13 14.04 5.27 -0.05
CA ARG A 13 15.44 5.71 -0.14
C ARG A 13 15.63 7.17 0.24
N THR A 14 14.70 8.04 -0.14
CA THR A 14 14.91 9.50 -0.05
C THR A 14 13.83 10.16 0.79
N TRP A 15 14.23 10.76 1.90
CA TRP A 15 13.33 11.58 2.72
C TRP A 15 13.10 12.95 2.10
N ILE A 16 11.84 13.28 1.82
CA ILE A 16 11.39 14.63 1.46
C ILE A 16 10.79 15.26 2.72
N VAL A 17 11.58 16.08 3.40
CA VAL A 17 11.15 16.79 4.62
C VAL A 17 10.71 18.22 4.32
N ARG A 18 9.67 18.67 5.00
CA ARG A 18 9.02 19.98 4.81
C ARG A 18 8.93 20.70 6.16
N PRO A 19 10.06 21.08 6.79
CA PRO A 19 10.09 21.63 8.14
C PRO A 19 9.29 22.95 8.27
N LEU A 20 9.19 23.71 7.19
CA LEU A 20 8.48 25.00 7.16
C LEU A 20 7.03 24.88 6.64
N LEU A 21 6.48 23.66 6.52
CA LEU A 21 5.14 23.43 5.95
C LEU A 21 4.03 24.15 6.73
N GLY A 22 4.18 24.24 8.06
CA GLY A 22 3.26 24.97 8.95
C GLY A 22 3.60 26.45 9.14
N THR A 23 4.75 26.93 8.63
CA THR A 23 5.21 28.29 8.86
C THR A 23 4.60 29.26 7.86
N ARG A 24 4.01 30.35 8.35
CA ARG A 24 3.46 31.40 7.48
C ARG A 24 4.58 32.16 6.78
N ARG A 25 4.34 32.57 5.52
CA ARG A 25 5.28 33.41 4.74
C ARG A 25 5.65 34.71 5.47
N ALA A 26 4.68 35.35 6.15
CA ALA A 26 4.92 36.57 6.92
C ALA A 26 5.97 36.36 8.02
N ALA A 27 5.80 35.30 8.83
CA ALA A 27 6.75 34.95 9.89
C ALA A 27 8.17 34.70 9.37
N LEU A 28 8.31 34.07 8.19
CA LEU A 28 9.62 33.89 7.55
C LEU A 28 10.23 35.23 7.13
N ARG A 29 9.44 36.14 6.55
CA ARG A 29 9.91 37.48 6.16
C ARG A 29 10.30 38.33 7.36
N ASP A 30 9.53 38.28 8.44
CA ASP A 30 9.82 39.03 9.66
C ASP A 30 11.11 38.55 10.33
N MET A 31 11.34 37.23 10.34
CA MET A 31 12.60 36.64 10.79
C MET A 31 13.80 37.11 9.93
N LEU A 32 13.65 37.11 8.60
CA LEU A 32 14.70 37.57 7.69
C LEU A 32 15.01 39.07 7.87
N ARG A 33 13.99 39.90 8.05
CA ARG A 33 14.14 41.34 8.34
C ARG A 33 14.86 41.57 9.66
N HIS A 34 14.48 40.85 10.72
CA HIS A 34 15.11 40.99 12.03
C HIS A 34 16.61 40.60 12.01
N ARG A 35 17.01 39.75 11.07
CA ARG A 35 18.41 39.33 10.87
C ARG A 35 19.13 40.11 9.76
N ASP A 36 18.50 41.12 9.19
CA ASP A 36 19.00 41.89 8.05
C ASP A 36 19.45 41.03 6.84
N ILE A 37 18.71 39.94 6.57
CA ILE A 37 18.97 39.04 5.45
C ILE A 37 18.07 39.43 4.27
N ARG A 38 18.66 39.84 3.16
CA ARG A 38 17.94 40.10 1.90
C ARG A 38 17.61 38.81 1.15
N TRP A 39 16.51 38.82 0.39
CA TRP A 39 16.09 37.71 -0.46
C TRP A 39 15.73 38.19 -1.87
N ILE A 40 15.75 37.27 -2.83
CA ILE A 40 15.38 37.51 -4.22
C ILE A 40 13.88 37.20 -4.38
N GLU A 41 13.15 38.04 -5.12
CA GLU A 41 11.78 37.76 -5.53
C GLU A 41 11.80 37.11 -6.92
N ASP A 42 11.40 35.85 -7.01
CA ASP A 42 11.29 35.15 -8.29
C ASP A 42 10.07 35.70 -9.08
N PRO A 43 10.27 36.26 -10.29
CA PRO A 43 9.22 36.84 -11.13
C PRO A 43 8.08 35.88 -11.47
N THR A 44 8.35 34.57 -11.50
CA THR A 44 7.32 33.54 -11.79
C THR A 44 6.25 33.46 -10.69
N ASN A 45 6.50 34.00 -9.49
CA ASN A 45 5.51 34.00 -8.40
C ASN A 45 4.28 34.88 -8.65
N VAL A 46 4.38 35.85 -9.56
CA VAL A 46 3.30 36.80 -9.89
C VAL A 46 2.81 36.65 -11.33
N ASP A 47 3.41 35.74 -12.09
CA ASP A 47 3.06 35.51 -13.49
C ASP A 47 1.72 34.75 -13.61
N VAL A 48 0.66 35.48 -13.94
CA VAL A 48 -0.72 34.99 -14.05
C VAL A 48 -0.93 33.98 -15.18
N ARG A 49 0.05 33.79 -16.07
CA ARG A 49 0.04 32.71 -17.06
C ARG A 49 0.05 31.34 -16.38
N PHE A 50 0.71 31.23 -15.23
CA PHE A 50 0.74 30.00 -14.44
C PHE A 50 -0.47 29.87 -13.51
N GLU A 51 -0.94 28.64 -13.31
CA GLU A 51 -2.14 28.33 -12.51
C GLU A 51 -1.99 28.77 -11.05
N ARG A 52 -0.81 28.55 -10.46
CA ARG A 52 -0.56 28.77 -9.03
C ARG A 52 -0.60 30.25 -8.63
N PRO A 53 0.03 31.21 -9.35
CA PRO A 53 -0.16 32.64 -9.12
C PRO A 53 -1.61 33.10 -9.33
N ARG A 54 -2.29 32.60 -10.38
CA ARG A 54 -3.70 32.92 -10.69
C ARG A 54 -4.65 32.54 -9.54
N MET A 55 -4.54 31.30 -9.07
CA MET A 55 -5.31 30.80 -7.92
C MET A 55 -5.00 31.58 -6.64
N ARG A 56 -3.76 32.07 -6.49
CA ARG A 56 -3.36 32.83 -5.31
C ARG A 56 -3.88 34.27 -5.34
N ALA A 57 -3.92 34.89 -6.51
CA ALA A 57 -4.48 36.22 -6.71
C ALA A 57 -6.00 36.22 -6.50
N SER A 58 -6.71 35.19 -6.98
CA SER A 58 -8.16 35.06 -6.73
C SER A 58 -8.49 34.84 -5.25
N LEU A 59 -7.60 34.15 -4.51
CA LEU A 59 -7.70 33.96 -3.06
C LEU A 59 -7.24 35.19 -2.24
N ALA A 60 -6.62 36.19 -2.86
CA ALA A 60 -6.21 37.43 -2.17
C ALA A 60 -7.29 38.53 -2.22
N GLN A 61 -8.36 38.33 -2.98
CA GLN A 61 -9.49 39.25 -3.05
C GLN A 61 -10.64 38.81 -2.13
N GLY A 62 -11.27 39.77 -1.43
CA GLY A 62 -12.45 39.54 -0.58
C GLY A 62 -12.16 38.64 0.64
N GLU A 63 -13.07 37.72 0.96
CA GLU A 63 -12.92 36.77 2.09
C GLU A 63 -11.85 35.67 1.88
N GLY A 64 -11.03 35.78 0.83
CA GLY A 64 -10.13 34.70 0.41
C GLY A 64 -9.06 34.32 1.45
N GLU A 65 -8.59 35.26 2.28
CA GLU A 65 -7.69 34.95 3.40
C GLU A 65 -8.36 34.08 4.47
N ARG A 66 -9.62 34.39 4.83
CA ARG A 66 -10.41 33.59 5.78
C ARG A 66 -10.67 32.19 5.23
N ARG A 67 -11.08 32.09 3.96
CA ARG A 67 -11.30 30.80 3.27
C ARG A 67 -10.03 29.97 3.17
N LEU A 68 -8.88 30.59 2.95
CA LEU A 68 -7.57 29.93 2.94
C LEU A 68 -7.20 29.41 4.33
N ALA A 69 -7.37 30.23 5.38
CA ALA A 69 -7.13 29.81 6.75
C ALA A 69 -8.02 28.61 7.15
N GLU A 70 -9.30 28.64 6.80
CA GLU A 70 -10.24 27.54 7.00
C GLU A 70 -9.86 26.28 6.19
N ALA A 71 -9.42 26.43 4.94
CA ALA A 71 -8.94 25.31 4.13
C ALA A 71 -7.67 24.67 4.71
N LEU A 72 -6.75 25.47 5.23
CA LEU A 72 -5.54 25.00 5.91
C LEU A 72 -5.90 24.27 7.21
N ALA A 73 -6.78 24.84 8.03
CA ALA A 73 -7.25 24.22 9.27
C ALA A 73 -7.94 22.87 9.00
N ARG A 74 -8.85 22.82 8.02
CA ARG A 74 -9.50 21.58 7.56
C ARG A 74 -8.49 20.55 7.09
N SER A 75 -7.47 20.96 6.35
CA SER A 75 -6.43 20.01 5.93
C SER A 75 -5.57 19.50 7.09
N ALA A 76 -5.24 20.35 8.06
CA ALA A 76 -4.47 19.93 9.23
C ALA A 76 -5.29 18.93 10.06
N GLN A 77 -6.59 19.17 10.18
CA GLN A 77 -7.52 18.25 10.83
C GLN A 77 -7.61 16.91 10.09
N ALA A 78 -7.80 16.92 8.77
CA ALA A 78 -7.81 15.70 7.96
C ALA A 78 -6.47 14.94 7.99
N ALA A 79 -5.34 15.63 8.20
CA ALA A 79 -4.05 14.97 8.39
C ALA A 79 -3.97 14.25 9.74
N ARG A 80 -4.46 14.87 10.82
CA ARG A 80 -4.55 14.25 12.15
C ARG A 80 -5.48 13.03 12.15
N GLU A 81 -6.65 13.17 11.54
CA GLU A 81 -7.62 12.07 11.41
C GLU A 81 -7.04 10.87 10.65
N ARG A 82 -6.29 11.12 9.56
CA ARG A 82 -5.58 10.07 8.82
C ARG A 82 -4.49 9.37 9.65
N HIS A 83 -3.77 10.11 10.49
CA HIS A 83 -2.79 9.53 11.40
C HIS A 83 -3.46 8.67 12.48
N ASP A 84 -4.55 9.16 13.06
CA ASP A 84 -5.27 8.45 14.12
C ASP A 84 -5.91 7.16 13.59
N ILE A 85 -6.62 7.22 12.46
CA ILE A 85 -7.20 6.01 11.84
C ILE A 85 -6.12 5.01 11.42
N GLY A 86 -4.96 5.49 10.96
CA GLY A 86 -3.81 4.64 10.64
C GLY A 86 -3.26 3.91 11.86
N ARG A 87 -3.14 4.59 12.99
CA ARG A 87 -2.72 3.99 14.27
C ARG A 87 -3.71 2.94 14.75
N ARG A 88 -5.02 3.25 14.76
CA ARG A 88 -6.07 2.29 15.15
C ARG A 88 -6.10 1.09 14.20
N ALA A 89 -5.97 1.31 12.90
CA ALA A 89 -5.88 0.23 11.92
C ALA A 89 -4.66 -0.67 12.13
N ALA A 90 -3.49 -0.10 12.48
CA ALA A 90 -2.31 -0.89 12.80
C ALA A 90 -2.55 -1.81 14.02
N MET A 91 -3.21 -1.30 15.06
CA MET A 91 -3.59 -2.11 16.24
C MET A 91 -4.55 -3.25 15.86
N LEU A 92 -5.52 -2.99 14.97
CA LEU A 92 -6.42 -4.05 14.50
C LEU A 92 -5.72 -5.08 13.62
N ILE A 93 -4.78 -4.68 12.76
CA ILE A 93 -3.99 -5.62 11.97
C ILE A 93 -3.17 -6.51 12.89
N ASP A 94 -2.50 -5.94 13.89
CA ASP A 94 -1.70 -6.69 14.87
C ASP A 94 -2.55 -7.68 15.68
N ALA A 95 -3.75 -7.26 16.10
CA ALA A 95 -4.65 -8.08 16.91
C ALA A 95 -5.37 -9.19 16.12
N PHE A 96 -5.77 -8.94 14.88
CA PHE A 96 -6.69 -9.83 14.14
C PHE A 96 -6.08 -10.49 12.90
N ALA A 97 -4.94 -10.02 12.38
CA ALA A 97 -4.38 -10.51 11.13
C ALA A 97 -3.19 -11.45 11.35
N SER A 98 -3.18 -12.56 10.61
CA SER A 98 -2.05 -13.46 10.49
C SER A 98 -1.79 -13.81 9.03
N ARG A 99 -0.60 -14.34 8.75
CA ARG A 99 -0.20 -14.79 7.41
C ARG A 99 0.25 -16.26 7.49
N PRO A 100 -0.70 -17.22 7.46
CA PRO A 100 -0.38 -18.64 7.64
C PRO A 100 0.50 -19.21 6.53
N VAL A 101 0.33 -18.75 5.28
CA VAL A 101 1.18 -19.11 4.14
C VAL A 101 1.47 -17.88 3.27
N PRO A 102 2.53 -17.91 2.42
CA PRO A 102 2.73 -16.87 1.42
C PRO A 102 1.48 -16.62 0.57
N GLY A 103 1.13 -15.34 0.38
CA GLY A 103 -0.02 -14.94 -0.43
C GLY A 103 -1.39 -15.06 0.24
N LEU A 104 -1.49 -15.59 1.47
CA LEU A 104 -2.74 -15.75 2.21
C LEU A 104 -2.72 -14.94 3.50
N ILE A 105 -3.58 -13.93 3.61
CA ILE A 105 -3.86 -13.25 4.87
C ILE A 105 -5.12 -13.87 5.48
N ARG A 106 -5.06 -14.19 6.76
CA ARG A 106 -6.20 -14.59 7.58
C ARG A 106 -6.51 -13.47 8.56
N LEU A 107 -7.75 -13.04 8.58
CA LEU A 107 -8.33 -12.22 9.64
C LEU A 107 -9.21 -13.11 10.51
N ASP A 108 -9.13 -12.93 11.82
CA ASP A 108 -10.03 -13.59 12.75
C ASP A 108 -11.48 -13.14 12.52
N ARG A 109 -12.42 -14.03 12.84
CA ARG A 109 -13.83 -13.82 12.49
C ARG A 109 -14.43 -12.58 13.18
N ASP A 110 -13.97 -12.31 14.40
CA ASP A 110 -14.42 -11.19 15.22
C ASP A 110 -14.03 -9.82 14.64
N PHE A 111 -13.01 -9.77 13.76
CA PHE A 111 -12.65 -8.56 13.04
C PHE A 111 -13.83 -7.93 12.31
N ALA A 112 -14.69 -8.76 11.69
CA ALA A 112 -15.82 -8.24 10.93
C ALA A 112 -16.76 -7.43 11.82
N GLY A 113 -16.98 -7.86 13.06
CA GLY A 113 -17.89 -7.23 14.02
C GLY A 113 -17.23 -6.24 14.98
N HIS A 114 -15.98 -5.83 14.74
CA HIS A 114 -15.24 -4.96 15.65
C HIS A 114 -15.94 -3.60 15.83
N GLU A 115 -15.97 -3.08 17.07
CA GLU A 115 -16.67 -1.84 17.42
C GLU A 115 -16.16 -0.62 16.65
N ASP A 116 -14.85 -0.55 16.41
CA ASP A 116 -14.22 0.48 15.58
C ASP A 116 -14.39 0.17 14.08
N GLY A 117 -15.62 0.33 13.58
CA GLY A 117 -15.96 0.10 12.18
C GLY A 117 -15.17 0.98 11.20
N GLN A 118 -14.81 2.21 11.59
CA GLN A 118 -14.03 3.10 10.74
C GLN A 118 -12.61 2.56 10.51
N ALA A 119 -11.93 2.14 11.58
CA ALA A 119 -10.62 1.50 11.45
C ALA A 119 -10.72 0.16 10.72
N ALA A 120 -11.75 -0.66 10.99
CA ALA A 120 -11.94 -1.94 10.30
C ALA A 120 -12.11 -1.76 8.78
N VAL A 121 -12.90 -0.78 8.33
CA VAL A 121 -13.01 -0.42 6.90
C VAL A 121 -11.65 0.00 6.35
N TYR A 122 -10.89 0.81 7.09
CA TYR A 122 -9.57 1.26 6.64
C TYR A 122 -8.55 0.11 6.55
N VAL A 123 -8.55 -0.82 7.51
CA VAL A 123 -7.76 -2.06 7.46
C VAL A 123 -8.10 -2.87 6.21
N LEU A 124 -9.40 -3.07 5.95
CA LEU A 124 -9.83 -3.82 4.77
C LEU A 124 -9.32 -3.17 3.49
N ARG A 125 -9.41 -1.84 3.38
CA ARG A 125 -8.87 -1.09 2.23
C ARG A 125 -7.37 -1.31 2.03
N ILE A 126 -6.59 -1.25 3.12
CA ILE A 126 -5.13 -1.48 3.08
C ILE A 126 -4.82 -2.92 2.67
N LEU A 127 -5.47 -3.90 3.29
CA LEU A 127 -5.21 -5.32 3.03
C LEU A 127 -5.63 -5.72 1.61
N LEU A 128 -6.78 -5.27 1.11
CA LEU A 128 -7.21 -5.51 -0.27
C LEU A 128 -6.21 -4.96 -1.28
N ALA A 129 -5.69 -3.75 -1.05
CA ALA A 129 -4.72 -3.15 -1.94
C ALA A 129 -3.34 -3.85 -1.85
N THR A 130 -2.94 -4.27 -0.64
CA THR A 130 -1.69 -5.00 -0.39
C THR A 130 -1.70 -6.39 -1.03
N VAL A 131 -2.76 -7.16 -0.79
CA VAL A 131 -2.93 -8.53 -1.33
C VAL A 131 -3.20 -8.51 -2.83
N GLY A 132 -3.82 -7.45 -3.35
CA GLY A 132 -4.15 -7.29 -4.76
C GLY A 132 -3.06 -6.61 -5.61
N GLY A 133 -2.03 -6.04 -4.98
CA GLY A 133 -0.99 -5.27 -5.68
C GLY A 133 -1.49 -3.93 -6.24
N MET A 134 -2.44 -3.27 -5.56
CA MET A 134 -2.98 -1.98 -5.97
C MET A 134 -2.24 -0.83 -5.29
N SER A 135 -1.81 0.15 -6.07
CA SER A 135 -1.15 1.36 -5.55
C SER A 135 -2.13 2.31 -4.84
N PHE A 136 -3.43 2.13 -5.03
CA PHE A 136 -4.48 2.94 -4.45
C PHE A 136 -5.44 2.07 -3.64
N LEU A 137 -5.92 2.64 -2.54
CA LEU A 137 -6.92 2.01 -1.70
C LEU A 137 -8.25 1.89 -2.43
N ALA A 138 -8.97 0.80 -2.17
CA ALA A 138 -10.33 0.64 -2.64
C ALA A 138 -11.25 1.76 -2.15
N ASP A 139 -12.37 1.95 -2.85
CA ASP A 139 -13.46 2.83 -2.42
C ASP A 139 -13.94 2.45 -1.01
N GLU A 140 -14.16 3.47 -0.18
CA GLU A 140 -14.57 3.29 1.22
C GLU A 140 -15.96 2.65 1.36
N ALA A 141 -16.95 3.11 0.59
CA ALA A 141 -18.32 2.59 0.65
C ALA A 141 -18.37 1.13 0.20
N ARG A 142 -17.59 0.76 -0.82
CA ARG A 142 -17.48 -0.65 -1.26
C ARG A 142 -16.85 -1.54 -0.18
N CYS A 143 -15.90 -1.02 0.57
CA CYS A 143 -15.28 -1.77 1.68
C CYS A 143 -16.19 -1.87 2.89
N ALA A 144 -16.93 -0.80 3.21
CA ALA A 144 -17.95 -0.83 4.26
C ALA A 144 -19.04 -1.87 3.95
N GLU A 145 -19.57 -1.87 2.73
CA GLU A 145 -20.54 -2.87 2.29
C GLU A 145 -19.98 -4.30 2.36
N LEU A 146 -18.73 -4.50 1.92
CA LEU A 146 -18.07 -5.79 2.01
C LEU A 146 -17.91 -6.25 3.47
N LEU A 147 -17.56 -5.33 4.38
CA LEU A 147 -17.46 -5.60 5.82
C LEU A 147 -18.80 -6.00 6.43
N SER A 148 -19.87 -5.25 6.14
CA SER A 148 -21.22 -5.57 6.59
C SER A 148 -21.67 -6.96 6.10
N ARG A 149 -21.40 -7.29 4.84
CA ARG A 149 -21.70 -8.63 4.30
C ARG A 149 -20.89 -9.73 4.96
N MET A 150 -19.63 -9.46 5.31
CA MET A 150 -18.80 -10.40 6.08
C MET A 150 -19.39 -10.62 7.48
N GLN A 151 -19.94 -9.60 8.15
CA GLN A 151 -20.59 -9.76 9.46
C GLN A 151 -21.79 -10.70 9.39
N LEU A 152 -22.63 -10.58 8.35
CA LEU A 152 -23.87 -11.35 8.22
C LEU A 152 -23.67 -12.86 8.05
N GLY A 153 -22.53 -13.30 7.50
CA GLY A 153 -22.28 -14.73 7.34
C GLY A 153 -21.12 -15.07 6.41
N SER A 154 -21.21 -16.26 5.82
CA SER A 154 -20.25 -16.73 4.83
C SER A 154 -20.40 -15.99 3.51
N LEU A 155 -19.29 -15.70 2.86
CA LEU A 155 -19.24 -14.89 1.65
C LEU A 155 -17.99 -15.27 0.84
N CYS A 156 -18.11 -15.24 -0.48
CA CYS A 156 -16.97 -15.20 -1.37
C CYS A 156 -17.17 -14.07 -2.38
N ALA A 157 -16.29 -13.07 -2.36
CA ALA A 157 -16.34 -11.93 -3.27
C ALA A 157 -14.93 -11.53 -3.70
N THR A 158 -14.83 -10.72 -4.76
CA THR A 158 -13.55 -10.18 -5.22
C THR A 158 -13.63 -8.66 -5.27
N LEU A 159 -12.66 -7.97 -4.68
CA LEU A 159 -12.51 -6.53 -4.72
C LEU A 159 -11.02 -6.18 -4.81
N SER A 160 -10.66 -5.22 -5.66
CA SER A 160 -9.28 -4.77 -5.83
C SER A 160 -8.29 -5.91 -6.03
N ARG A 161 -8.60 -6.83 -6.96
CA ARG A 161 -7.75 -7.99 -7.31
C ARG A 161 -7.58 -9.02 -6.18
N THR A 162 -8.32 -8.88 -5.09
CA THR A 162 -8.26 -9.74 -3.91
C THR A 162 -9.58 -10.50 -3.75
N VAL A 163 -9.49 -11.82 -3.67
CA VAL A 163 -10.62 -12.68 -3.27
C VAL A 163 -10.71 -12.64 -1.75
N VAL A 164 -11.90 -12.31 -1.26
CA VAL A 164 -12.28 -12.33 0.14
C VAL A 164 -13.22 -13.53 0.34
N ASP A 165 -12.75 -14.52 1.10
CA ASP A 165 -13.49 -15.72 1.44
C ASP A 165 -13.74 -15.71 2.95
N ALA A 166 -14.94 -15.33 3.36
CA ALA A 166 -15.37 -15.29 4.75
C ALA A 166 -16.06 -16.60 5.12
N ARG A 167 -15.55 -17.24 6.17
CA ARG A 167 -16.02 -18.52 6.71
C ARG A 167 -16.21 -18.41 8.21
N ARG A 168 -16.82 -19.44 8.81
CA ARG A 168 -16.89 -19.58 10.27
C ARG A 168 -15.51 -19.58 10.93
N THR A 169 -14.51 -20.14 10.26
CA THR A 169 -13.14 -20.30 10.78
C THR A 169 -12.24 -19.07 10.59
N GLY A 170 -12.73 -18.02 9.92
CA GLY A 170 -11.96 -16.81 9.65
C GLY A 170 -12.29 -16.19 8.29
N ILE A 171 -11.68 -15.05 8.03
CA ILE A 171 -11.80 -14.31 6.78
C ILE A 171 -10.47 -14.37 6.05
N PHE A 172 -10.47 -14.86 4.82
CA PHE A 172 -9.27 -15.16 4.07
C PHE A 172 -9.15 -14.23 2.88
N LEU A 173 -8.00 -13.56 2.75
CA LEU A 173 -7.68 -12.66 1.65
C LEU A 173 -6.55 -13.27 0.84
N ARG A 174 -6.78 -13.44 -0.47
CA ARG A 174 -5.76 -13.91 -1.40
C ARG A 174 -5.85 -13.20 -2.73
N ARG A 175 -4.74 -13.16 -3.47
CA ARG A 175 -4.73 -12.67 -4.84
C ARG A 175 -5.60 -13.56 -5.74
N GLU A 176 -6.43 -12.94 -6.59
CA GLU A 176 -7.19 -13.65 -7.61
C GLU A 176 -6.29 -14.20 -8.73
N SER A 177 -6.66 -15.31 -9.37
CA SER A 177 -5.82 -15.95 -10.39
C SER A 177 -5.83 -15.27 -11.77
N ARG A 178 -6.74 -14.31 -11.98
CA ARG A 178 -6.87 -13.59 -13.25
C ARG A 178 -5.79 -12.52 -13.37
N ASN A 179 -5.25 -12.33 -14.57
CA ASN A 179 -4.26 -11.29 -14.89
C ASN A 179 -3.06 -11.32 -13.94
N LEU A 180 -2.55 -12.52 -13.66
CA LEU A 180 -1.23 -12.69 -13.06
C LEU A 180 -0.15 -12.38 -14.09
N PRO A 181 1.04 -11.90 -13.69
CA PRO A 181 2.11 -11.59 -14.63
C PRO A 181 2.48 -12.79 -15.51
N VAL A 182 2.75 -12.51 -16.78
CA VAL A 182 3.28 -13.50 -17.72
C VAL A 182 4.71 -13.88 -17.33
N PRO A 183 5.17 -15.09 -17.68
CA PRO A 183 6.55 -15.50 -17.47
C PRO A 183 7.53 -14.49 -18.10
N ALA A 184 8.48 -13.99 -17.33
CA ALA A 184 9.51 -13.06 -17.81
C ALA A 184 10.85 -13.31 -17.10
N PRO A 185 12.00 -13.01 -17.76
CA PRO A 185 13.29 -13.03 -17.11
C PRO A 185 13.28 -12.14 -15.86
N PRO A 186 13.90 -12.56 -14.75
CA PRO A 186 13.99 -11.72 -13.57
C PRO A 186 14.80 -10.46 -13.91
N ALA A 187 14.36 -9.33 -13.36
CA ALA A 187 15.09 -8.06 -13.42
C ALA A 187 15.40 -7.61 -11.99
N ASP A 188 16.54 -6.95 -11.82
CA ASP A 188 16.92 -6.45 -10.51
C ASP A 188 15.94 -5.36 -10.03
N ASN A 189 15.65 -5.39 -8.73
CA ASN A 189 14.68 -4.54 -8.05
C ASN A 189 13.27 -4.53 -8.71
N TRP A 190 12.88 -5.62 -9.37
CA TRP A 190 11.60 -5.72 -10.04
C TRP A 190 10.45 -5.89 -9.06
N LEU A 191 9.44 -5.03 -9.18
CA LEU A 191 8.20 -5.15 -8.42
C LEU A 191 7.19 -6.05 -9.15
N TRP A 192 7.28 -7.36 -8.91
CA TRP A 192 6.41 -8.37 -9.49
C TRP A 192 4.99 -8.30 -8.94
N ASP A 193 4.01 -8.15 -9.84
CA ASP A 193 2.58 -7.97 -9.55
C ASP A 193 2.28 -6.84 -8.53
N ASN A 194 3.18 -5.87 -8.35
CA ASN A 194 3.16 -4.90 -7.25
C ASN A 194 3.19 -5.49 -5.82
N ARG A 195 3.38 -6.80 -5.66
CA ARG A 195 3.27 -7.51 -4.37
C ARG A 195 4.59 -8.04 -3.85
N ARG A 196 5.57 -8.24 -4.74
CA ARG A 196 6.84 -8.89 -4.42
C ARG A 196 7.96 -8.12 -5.08
N ARG A 197 8.99 -7.78 -4.31
CA ARG A 197 10.22 -7.19 -4.84
C ARG A 197 11.22 -8.29 -5.05
N ILE A 198 11.70 -8.40 -6.28
CA ILE A 198 12.65 -9.41 -6.72
C ILE A 198 14.00 -8.72 -6.91
N THR A 199 15.04 -9.23 -6.27
CA THR A 199 16.41 -8.74 -6.37
C THR A 199 17.29 -9.86 -6.89
N LEU A 200 18.16 -9.55 -7.84
CA LEU A 200 19.12 -10.50 -8.41
C LEU A 200 20.51 -10.21 -7.87
N LYS A 201 21.24 -11.26 -7.48
CA LYS A 201 22.61 -11.13 -7.00
C LYS A 201 23.63 -11.36 -8.10
N ASP A 202 23.48 -12.41 -8.93
CA ASP A 202 24.27 -12.64 -10.15
C ASP A 202 23.66 -13.79 -11.00
N GLY A 203 23.78 -13.72 -12.33
CA GLY A 203 23.48 -14.81 -13.28
C GLY A 203 22.19 -14.66 -14.09
N GLN A 204 22.30 -14.24 -15.36
CA GLN A 204 21.24 -14.27 -16.38
C GLN A 204 21.22 -15.64 -17.09
N GLY A 205 21.05 -16.73 -16.34
CA GLY A 205 20.74 -18.02 -16.96
C GLY A 205 19.35 -18.02 -17.61
N ASP A 206 18.88 -19.18 -18.07
CA ASP A 206 17.51 -19.40 -18.59
C ASP A 206 16.43 -19.34 -17.48
N LEU A 207 16.59 -18.43 -16.53
CA LEU A 207 15.73 -18.22 -15.39
C LEU A 207 14.54 -17.34 -15.78
N VAL A 208 13.36 -17.76 -15.35
CA VAL A 208 12.11 -17.04 -15.58
C VAL A 208 11.33 -16.96 -14.28
N ILE A 209 10.76 -15.80 -13.98
CA ILE A 209 9.79 -15.65 -12.91
C ILE A 209 8.39 -15.75 -13.52
N ALA A 210 7.59 -16.65 -12.97
CA ALA A 210 6.19 -16.82 -13.32
C ALA A 210 5.39 -17.19 -12.07
N PRO A 211 4.05 -17.10 -12.09
CA PRO A 211 3.23 -17.63 -11.01
C PRO A 211 3.55 -19.11 -10.77
N LEU A 212 3.55 -19.55 -9.51
CA LEU A 212 3.73 -20.97 -9.15
C LEU A 212 2.71 -21.87 -9.86
N GLY A 213 1.48 -21.38 -10.01
CA GLY A 213 0.42 -22.07 -10.69
C GLY A 213 -0.20 -23.23 -9.88
N PRO A 214 -1.39 -23.70 -10.30
CA PRO A 214 -2.17 -24.65 -9.52
C PRO A 214 -1.52 -26.04 -9.41
N ALA A 215 -0.79 -26.48 -10.45
CA ALA A 215 -0.18 -27.81 -10.48
C ALA A 215 0.95 -27.96 -9.45
N ALA A 216 1.85 -26.97 -9.37
CA ALA A 216 2.93 -26.98 -8.38
C ALA A 216 2.40 -26.67 -6.97
N ALA A 217 1.47 -25.70 -6.83
CA ALA A 217 0.82 -25.42 -5.55
C ALA A 217 0.05 -26.63 -4.99
N GLY A 218 -0.50 -27.49 -5.84
CA GLY A 218 -1.17 -28.74 -5.44
C GLY A 218 -0.28 -29.68 -4.61
N LYS A 219 1.04 -29.63 -4.81
CA LYS A 219 2.05 -30.44 -4.14
C LYS A 219 2.54 -29.83 -2.82
N ALA A 220 2.11 -28.63 -2.46
CA ALA A 220 2.52 -27.97 -1.23
C ALA A 220 2.11 -28.80 0.00
N PRO A 221 2.94 -28.80 1.06
CA PRO A 221 2.66 -29.53 2.29
C PRO A 221 1.35 -29.08 2.93
N PHE A 222 0.80 -29.97 3.76
CA PHE A 222 -0.43 -29.71 4.48
C PHE A 222 -0.20 -28.68 5.58
N SER A 223 -1.19 -27.80 5.77
CA SER A 223 -1.24 -26.84 6.85
C SER A 223 -2.53 -27.06 7.63
N GLU A 224 -2.43 -27.40 8.92
CA GLU A 224 -3.60 -27.64 9.78
C GLU A 224 -4.43 -26.37 10.02
N ASP A 225 -3.77 -25.20 10.01
CA ASP A 225 -4.38 -23.93 10.42
C ASP A 225 -5.32 -23.28 9.39
N VAL A 226 -5.36 -23.77 8.14
CA VAL A 226 -6.16 -23.18 7.06
C VAL A 226 -6.71 -24.21 6.07
N PRO A 227 -7.88 -23.97 5.45
CA PRO A 227 -8.39 -24.84 4.39
C PRO A 227 -7.38 -25.00 3.25
N GLN A 228 -7.04 -26.26 2.90
CA GLN A 228 -6.01 -26.56 1.90
C GLN A 228 -6.30 -25.93 0.53
N SER A 229 -7.58 -25.83 0.14
CA SER A 229 -7.97 -25.17 -1.11
C SER A 229 -7.58 -23.69 -1.15
N LEU A 230 -7.65 -22.99 -0.01
CA LEU A 230 -7.25 -21.59 0.10
C LEU A 230 -5.72 -21.43 0.11
N SER A 231 -5.02 -22.29 0.84
CA SER A 231 -3.56 -22.32 0.83
C SER A 231 -3.00 -22.54 -0.58
N ARG A 232 -3.48 -23.58 -1.28
CA ARG A 232 -3.08 -23.88 -2.67
C ARG A 232 -3.44 -22.74 -3.62
N ALA A 233 -4.63 -22.15 -3.50
CA ALA A 233 -5.05 -21.05 -4.36
C ALA A 233 -4.22 -19.78 -4.14
N ALA A 234 -3.80 -19.51 -2.90
CA ALA A 234 -2.91 -18.39 -2.59
C ALA A 234 -1.50 -18.62 -3.13
N LEU A 235 -0.91 -19.79 -2.85
CA LEU A 235 0.41 -20.18 -3.33
C LEU A 235 0.51 -20.16 -4.86
N ALA A 236 -0.54 -20.61 -5.57
CA ALA A 236 -0.56 -20.60 -7.03
C ALA A 236 -0.38 -19.20 -7.65
N ALA A 237 -0.74 -18.14 -6.91
CA ALA A 237 -0.58 -16.76 -7.33
C ALA A 237 0.74 -16.11 -6.88
N GLU A 238 1.59 -16.83 -6.15
CA GLU A 238 2.91 -16.33 -5.72
C GLU A 238 3.94 -16.48 -6.84
N PRO A 239 4.95 -15.60 -6.91
CA PRO A 239 6.03 -15.76 -7.87
C PRO A 239 6.89 -16.97 -7.51
N ALA A 240 7.34 -17.64 -8.55
CA ALA A 240 8.19 -18.81 -8.50
C ALA A 240 9.30 -18.65 -9.55
N LEU A 241 10.46 -19.24 -9.27
CA LEU A 241 11.59 -19.28 -10.20
C LEU A 241 11.50 -20.55 -11.02
N TRP A 242 11.70 -20.42 -12.33
CA TRP A 242 11.60 -21.51 -13.29
C TRP A 242 12.86 -21.57 -14.14
N SER A 243 13.29 -22.78 -14.47
CA SER A 243 14.33 -23.04 -15.46
C SER A 243 13.96 -24.27 -16.27
N GLY A 244 13.96 -24.16 -17.61
CA GLY A 244 13.59 -25.27 -18.51
C GLY A 244 12.22 -25.90 -18.20
N GLY A 245 11.24 -25.09 -17.74
CA GLY A 245 9.90 -25.55 -17.36
C GLY A 245 9.79 -26.26 -16.01
N LYS A 246 10.88 -26.35 -15.24
CA LYS A 246 10.89 -26.88 -13.87
C LYS A 246 10.90 -25.74 -12.85
N HIS A 247 10.05 -25.86 -11.83
CA HIS A 247 10.06 -24.98 -10.67
C HIS A 247 11.31 -25.23 -9.82
N LEU A 248 11.99 -24.16 -9.41
CA LEU A 248 13.13 -24.20 -8.49
C LEU A 248 12.64 -23.75 -7.11
N ASP A 249 12.69 -24.63 -6.11
CA ASP A 249 12.27 -24.28 -4.75
C ASP A 249 13.23 -23.25 -4.14
N PHE A 250 12.67 -22.20 -3.54
CA PHE A 250 13.40 -21.20 -2.75
C PHE A 250 13.76 -21.68 -1.33
N ALA A 251 13.33 -22.88 -0.94
CA ALA A 251 13.53 -23.42 0.39
C ALA A 251 15.01 -23.79 0.59
N GLY A 252 15.67 -23.10 1.53
CA GLY A 252 17.07 -23.30 1.91
C GLY A 252 17.38 -24.70 2.41
N GLY A 253 17.65 -25.62 1.49
CA GLY A 253 18.40 -26.84 1.71
C GLY A 253 19.55 -26.90 0.70
N ASP A 254 20.79 -26.72 1.19
CA ASP A 254 22.06 -27.07 0.54
C ASP A 254 22.32 -26.64 -0.94
N ALA A 255 21.73 -25.54 -1.39
CA ALA A 255 21.95 -25.03 -2.74
C ALA A 255 22.61 -23.64 -2.77
N GLY A 256 23.88 -23.56 -2.35
CA GLY A 256 24.79 -22.43 -2.64
C GLY A 256 24.28 -21.00 -2.32
N PRO A 257 25.01 -19.96 -2.73
CA PRO A 257 24.52 -18.58 -2.62
C PRO A 257 23.34 -18.34 -3.57
N GLN A 258 22.16 -18.05 -3.01
CA GLN A 258 20.93 -17.81 -3.77
C GLN A 258 21.10 -16.63 -4.75
N SER A 259 20.85 -16.85 -6.04
CA SER A 259 20.93 -15.84 -7.09
C SER A 259 19.75 -14.86 -7.10
N VAL A 260 18.63 -15.20 -6.45
CA VAL A 260 17.37 -14.43 -6.46
C VAL A 260 16.79 -14.31 -5.05
N SER A 261 16.43 -13.10 -4.64
CA SER A 261 15.67 -12.83 -3.41
C SER A 261 14.28 -12.30 -3.74
N ILE A 262 13.24 -12.81 -3.07
CA ILE A 262 11.86 -12.35 -3.22
C ILE A 262 11.35 -11.90 -1.85
N VAL A 263 11.06 -10.61 -1.70
CA VAL A 263 10.53 -10.04 -0.46
C VAL A 263 9.13 -9.45 -0.67
N PRO A 264 8.24 -9.50 0.34
CA PRO A 264 6.95 -8.84 0.26
C PRO A 264 7.08 -7.33 0.01
N ALA A 265 6.17 -6.78 -0.77
CA ALA A 265 6.01 -5.35 -0.97
C ALA A 265 4.56 -4.94 -0.67
N VAL A 266 4.39 -3.79 -0.03
CA VAL A 266 3.09 -3.23 0.32
C VAL A 266 2.75 -2.15 -0.70
N ALA A 267 2.05 -2.53 -1.78
CA ALA A 267 1.85 -1.70 -2.97
C ALA A 267 1.42 -0.23 -2.68
N PRO A 268 0.45 0.04 -1.78
CA PRO A 268 0.06 1.41 -1.45
C PRO A 268 1.20 2.29 -0.94
N PHE A 269 2.21 1.70 -0.31
CA PHE A 269 3.35 2.39 0.31
C PHE A 269 4.67 2.12 -0.41
N ALA A 270 4.65 1.43 -1.56
CA ALA A 270 5.86 1.04 -2.27
C ALA A 270 6.64 2.24 -2.81
N ARG A 271 5.92 3.31 -3.18
CA ARG A 271 6.51 4.53 -3.76
C ARG A 271 6.59 5.69 -2.78
N PHE A 272 5.58 5.84 -1.93
CA PHE A 272 5.47 6.91 -0.95
C PHE A 272 5.04 6.31 0.40
N LEU A 273 5.86 6.50 1.42
CA LEU A 273 5.53 6.23 2.82
C LEU A 273 5.48 7.55 3.61
#